data_AF-A0A2W6E9Z7-F1
#
_entry.id   AF-A0A2W6E9Z7-F1
#
_cell.length_a   1.000
_cell.length_b   1.000
_cell.length_c   1.000
_cell.angle_alpha   90.00
_cell.angle_beta   90.00
_cell.angle_gamma   90.00
#
_symmetry.space_group_name_H-M   'P 1'
#
loop_
_entity.id
_entity.type
_entity.pdbx_description
1 polymer ?
#
loop_
_entity_poly.entity_id
_entity_poly.type
_entity_poly.pdbx_seq_one_letter_code
_entity_poly.pdbx_strand_id
1 'polypeptide(L)'
;MSTQPVHPHEPGPPRVLHTIGGISDALHGSRRAQFFAELLRAQQGDELDDVLNAWWGRAMLDTDPDRNRIHAAAVNGTLPTTTIDE
;
A
#
# COMPACT_ATOMS: atom_id res chain seq x y z
N MET A 1 32.89 -12.70 8.93
CA MET A 1 31.57 -12.47 9.54
C MET A 1 30.54 -12.72 8.44
N SER A 2 29.59 -13.64 8.63
CA SER A 2 28.56 -13.97 7.63
C SER A 2 27.22 -13.41 8.08
N THR A 3 26.66 -12.49 7.30
CA THR A 3 25.30 -11.98 7.46
C THR A 3 24.34 -12.95 6.78
N GLN A 4 23.85 -13.95 7.52
CA GLN A 4 22.81 -14.83 6.99
C GLN A 4 21.46 -14.12 7.10
N PRO A 5 20.65 -14.05 6.03
CA PRO A 5 19.31 -13.45 6.09
C PRO A 5 18.46 -14.20 7.10
N VAL A 6 17.93 -13.48 8.10
CA VAL A 6 16.99 -14.02 9.07
C VAL A 6 15.64 -14.17 8.35
N HIS A 7 15.34 -15.40 7.95
CA HIS A 7 14.18 -15.84 7.17
C HIS A 7 14.09 -15.32 5.73
N PRO A 8 14.07 -16.20 4.71
CA PRO A 8 13.46 -15.86 3.44
C PRO A 8 11.98 -15.63 3.73
N HIS A 9 11.58 -14.36 3.80
CA HIS A 9 10.16 -14.02 3.75
C HIS A 9 9.76 -14.31 2.30
N GLU A 10 9.35 -15.55 2.00
CA GLU A 10 8.72 -15.84 0.71
C GLU A 10 7.50 -14.90 0.64
N PRO A 11 7.49 -13.92 -0.29
CA PRO A 11 6.35 -13.05 -0.41
C PRO A 11 5.24 -13.95 -0.93
N GLY A 12 4.28 -14.26 -0.06
CA GLY A 12 2.99 -14.78 -0.51
C GLY A 12 2.41 -13.84 -1.58
N PRO A 13 1.40 -14.31 -2.34
CA PRO A 13 0.76 -13.47 -3.33
C PRO A 13 0.34 -12.13 -2.70
N PRO A 14 0.45 -11.01 -3.46
CA PRO A 14 0.10 -9.71 -2.92
C PRO A 14 -1.34 -9.72 -2.42
N ARG A 15 -1.59 -9.09 -1.26
CA ARG A 15 -2.93 -9.03 -0.64
C ARG A 15 -3.97 -8.42 -1.57
N VAL A 16 -3.54 -7.49 -2.42
CA VAL A 16 -4.35 -6.83 -3.43
C VAL A 16 -3.78 -7.14 -4.80
N LEU A 17 -4.62 -7.62 -5.72
CA LEU A 17 -4.20 -7.79 -7.11
C LEU A 17 -4.01 -6.43 -7.78
N HIS A 18 -2.96 -6.28 -8.59
CA HIS A 18 -2.65 -5.05 -9.33
C HIS A 18 -3.53 -4.90 -10.58
N THR A 19 -4.85 -4.91 -10.37
CA THR A 19 -5.86 -4.75 -11.41
C THR A 19 -6.90 -3.74 -10.94
N ILE A 20 -7.60 -3.08 -11.87
CA ILE A 20 -8.67 -2.13 -11.53
C ILE A 20 -9.69 -2.75 -10.57
N GLY A 21 -10.13 -3.98 -10.85
CA GLY A 21 -11.06 -4.73 -10.00
C GLY A 21 -10.49 -4.97 -8.60
N GLY A 22 -9.29 -5.56 -8.53
CA GLY A 22 -8.63 -5.88 -7.26
C GLY A 22 -8.38 -4.67 -6.38
N ILE A 23 -7.93 -3.56 -6.98
CA ILE A 23 -7.76 -2.28 -6.27
C ILE A 23 -9.13 -1.78 -5.80
N SER A 24 -10.14 -1.75 -6.66
CA SER A 24 -11.45 -1.18 -6.31
C SER A 24 -12.17 -1.94 -5.19
N ASP A 25 -12.00 -3.25 -5.12
CA ASP A 25 -12.63 -4.11 -4.11
C ASP A 25 -11.92 -4.04 -2.76
N ALA A 26 -10.65 -3.68 -2.74
CA ALA A 26 -9.85 -3.49 -1.52
C ALA A 26 -10.04 -2.10 -0.86
N LEU A 27 -10.62 -1.13 -1.57
CA LEU A 27 -10.82 0.23 -1.07
C LEU A 27 -12.12 0.36 -0.26
N HIS A 28 -12.03 1.03 0.89
CA HIS A 28 -13.16 1.25 1.80
C HIS A 28 -13.68 2.69 1.77
N GLY A 29 -14.95 2.87 2.16
CA GLY A 29 -15.57 4.20 2.26
C GLY A 29 -15.61 4.95 0.93
N SER A 30 -15.31 6.25 0.94
CA SER A 30 -15.35 7.10 -0.26
C SER A 30 -14.18 6.88 -1.23
N ARG A 31 -13.16 6.11 -0.84
CA ARG A 31 -11.92 5.94 -1.63
C ARG A 31 -12.16 5.24 -2.96
N ARG A 32 -13.10 4.29 -3.02
CA ARG A 32 -13.46 3.60 -4.27
C ARG A 32 -13.95 4.59 -5.34
N ALA A 33 -14.79 5.55 -4.94
CA ALA A 33 -15.29 6.58 -5.86
C ALA A 33 -14.18 7.53 -6.32
N GLN A 34 -13.28 7.92 -5.42
CA GLN A 34 -12.11 8.75 -5.75
C GLN A 34 -11.16 8.05 -6.73
N PHE A 35 -10.89 6.76 -6.50
CA PHE A 35 -10.09 5.94 -7.41
C PHE A 35 -10.68 5.95 -8.82
N PHE A 36 -11.97 5.66 -8.97
CA PHE A 36 -12.59 5.69 -10.30
C PHE A 36 -12.60 7.08 -10.92
N ALA A 37 -12.76 8.15 -10.14
CA ALA A 37 -12.70 9.52 -10.65
C ALA A 37 -11.32 9.87 -11.21
N GLU A 38 -10.23 9.47 -10.54
CA GLU A 38 -8.86 9.67 -11.04
C GLU A 38 -8.56 8.77 -12.24
N LEU A 39 -8.97 7.49 -12.18
CA LEU A 39 -8.78 6.52 -13.25
C LEU A 39 -9.43 6.95 -14.56
N LEU A 40 -10.65 7.49 -14.50
CA LEU A 40 -11.40 7.95 -15.68
C LEU A 40 -10.87 9.28 -16.24
N ARG A 41 -10.06 10.02 -15.48
CA ARG A 41 -9.46 11.29 -15.91
C ARG A 41 -8.08 11.11 -16.53
N ALA A 42 -7.33 10.09 -16.11
CA ALA A 42 -5.99 9.82 -16.57
C ALA A 42 -5.95 9.48 -18.08
N GLN A 43 -4.93 9.98 -18.79
CA GLN A 43 -4.62 9.47 -20.12
C GLN A 43 -4.00 8.09 -20.04
N GLN A 44 -4.13 7.31 -21.13
CA GLN A 44 -3.47 6.02 -21.23
C GLN A 44 -1.94 6.15 -21.23
N GLY A 45 -1.24 5.08 -20.85
CA GLY A 45 0.22 5.07 -20.70
C GLY A 45 0.62 5.45 -19.29
N ASP A 46 1.76 6.14 -19.16
CA ASP A 46 2.40 6.40 -17.86
C ASP A 46 1.47 7.07 -16.83
N GLU A 47 0.58 7.98 -17.25
CA GLU A 47 -0.36 8.64 -16.33
C GLU A 47 -1.35 7.64 -15.70
N LEU A 48 -1.85 6.67 -16.48
CA LEU A 48 -2.71 5.61 -15.99
C LEU A 48 -1.92 4.66 -15.06
N ASP A 49 -0.69 4.32 -15.43
CA ASP A 49 0.16 3.44 -14.62
C ASP A 49 0.49 4.08 -13.26
N ASP A 50 0.77 5.38 -13.22
CA ASP A 50 0.99 6.14 -11.99
C ASP A 50 -0.24 6.15 -11.08
N VAL A 51 -1.43 6.35 -11.65
CA VAL A 51 -2.69 6.27 -10.90
C VAL A 51 -2.87 4.86 -10.34
N LEU A 52 -2.67 3.81 -11.14
CA LEU A 52 -2.80 2.43 -10.68
C LEU A 52 -1.80 2.11 -9.56
N ASN A 53 -0.54 2.47 -9.71
CA ASN A 53 0.52 2.24 -8.73
C ASN A 53 0.22 2.96 -7.39
N ALA A 54 -0.17 4.24 -7.46
CA ALA A 54 -0.49 5.02 -6.28
C ALA A 54 -1.70 4.45 -5.53
N TRP A 55 -2.75 4.06 -6.26
CA TRP A 55 -3.95 3.48 -5.66
C TRP A 55 -3.77 2.05 -5.16
N TRP A 56 -2.93 1.26 -5.82
CA TRP A 56 -2.56 -0.05 -5.30
C TRP A 56 -1.80 0.03 -3.98
N GLY A 57 -0.84 0.96 -3.85
CA GLY A 57 -0.18 1.21 -2.56
C GLY A 57 -1.16 1.58 -1.45
N ARG A 58 -2.16 2.43 -1.75
CA ARG A 58 -3.23 2.78 -0.81
C ARG A 58 -4.10 1.57 -0.44
N ALA A 59 -4.46 0.73 -1.42
CA ALA A 59 -5.23 -0.49 -1.18
C ALA A 59 -4.46 -1.53 -0.36
N MET A 60 -3.16 -1.68 -0.58
CA MET A 60 -2.28 -2.55 0.21
C MET A 60 -2.21 -2.11 1.69
N LEU A 61 -2.21 -0.80 1.95
CA LEU A 61 -2.26 -0.23 3.30
C LEU A 61 -3.64 -0.38 3.95
N ASP A 62 -4.72 -0.18 3.18
CA ASP A 62 -6.08 -0.33 3.69
C ASP A 62 -6.43 -1.79 4.03
N THR A 63 -5.79 -2.75 3.36
CA THR A 63 -5.92 -4.20 3.64
C THR A 63 -4.90 -4.73 4.65
N ASP A 64 -4.04 -3.87 5.20
CA ASP A 64 -3.04 -4.29 6.17
C ASP A 64 -3.71 -4.70 7.50
N PRO A 65 -3.52 -5.94 8.00
CA PRO A 65 -4.12 -6.39 9.25
C PRO A 65 -3.64 -5.57 10.46
N ASP A 66 -2.44 -4.98 10.39
CA ASP A 66 -1.85 -4.15 11.43
C ASP A 66 -2.20 -2.66 11.26
N ARG A 67 -2.97 -2.27 10.24
CA ARG A 67 -3.28 -0.87 9.91
C ARG A 67 -3.66 -0.04 11.12
N ASN A 68 -4.60 -0.52 11.94
CA ASN A 68 -5.10 0.22 13.09
C ASN A 68 -4.03 0.39 14.17
N ARG A 69 -3.23 -0.65 14.41
CA ARG A 69 -2.11 -0.63 15.36
C ARG A 69 -1.05 0.37 14.93
N ILE A 70 -0.64 0.31 13.67
CA ILE A 70 0.36 1.21 13.08
C ILE A 70 -0.15 2.65 13.08
N HIS A 71 -1.40 2.87 12.66
CA HIS A 71 -2.01 4.19 12.66
C HIS A 71 -2.10 4.79 14.07
N ALA A 72 -2.53 4.00 15.07
CA ALA A 72 -2.56 4.45 16.46
C ALA A 72 -1.16 4.80 16.98
N ALA A 73 -0.15 3.97 16.69
CA ALA A 73 1.23 4.27 17.06
C ALA A 73 1.76 5.55 16.38
N ALA A 74 1.38 5.80 15.12
CA ALA A 74 1.73 7.01 14.40
C ALA A 74 1.11 8.26 15.05
N VAL A 75 -0.19 8.21 15.32
CA VAL A 75 -0.93 9.32 15.98
C VAL A 75 -0.38 9.60 17.37
N ASN A 76 0.04 8.57 18.11
CA ASN A 76 0.59 8.71 19.45
C ASN A 76 2.10 9.03 19.47
N GLY A 77 2.76 9.12 18.31
CA GLY A 77 4.21 9.37 18.23
C GLY A 77 5.07 8.22 18.77
N THR A 78 4.56 6.99 18.77
CA THR A 78 5.24 5.81 19.33
C THR A 78 5.71 4.84 18.25
N LEU A 79 5.77 5.27 16.98
CA LEU A 79 6.36 4.44 15.94
C LEU A 79 7.84 4.21 16.26
N PRO A 80 8.37 2.98 16.09
CA PRO A 80 9.80 2.75 16.17
C PRO A 80 10.50 3.63 15.14
N THR A 81 11.34 4.54 15.61
CA THR A 81 12.23 5.31 14.75
C THR A 81 13.59 4.65 14.80
N THR A 82 14.03 4.09 13.68
CA THR A 82 15.43 3.73 13.52
C THR A 82 16.16 5.01 13.17
N THR A 83 16.98 5.52 14.09
CA THR A 83 18.07 6.41 13.72
C THR A 83 19.11 5.58 12.98
N ILE A 84 19.36 5.93 11.72
CA ILE A 84 20.54 5.41 11.02
C ILE A 84 21.71 6.22 11.57
N ASP A 85 22.54 5.59 12.40
CA ASP A 85 23.83 6.17 12.78
C ASP A 85 24.73 6.24 11.53
N GLU A 86 25.34 7.41 11.29
CA GLU A 86 26.29 7.68 10.18
C GLU A 86 27.59 6.86 10.28
#